data_AF-K1YG73-F1
#
_entry.id   AF-K1YG73-F1
#
_cell.length_a   1.000
_cell.length_b   1.000
_cell.length_c   1.000
_cell.angle_alpha   90.00
_cell.angle_beta   90.00
_cell.angle_gamma   90.00
#
_symmetry.space_group_name_H-M   'P 1'
#
loop_
_entity.id
_entity.type
_entity.pdbx_description
1 polymer ?
#
loop_
_entity_poly.entity_id
_entity_poly.type
_entity_poly.pdbx_seq_one_letter_code
_entity_poly.pdbx_strand_id
1 'polypeptide(L)'
;MFTRKIGIDLGTANTIVFVEGKGFVINEPTIVALSVPDNTVLAVGKEAKEMIGRTPSDIVAYQPLREGVIADYYITKVMLKYFITKAIGSFNVFKPDIVISVPAGITQTERRAVINAAKEAGAREAYIVREPMLAALGAG
;
A
#
# COMPACT_ATOMS: atom_id res chain seq x y z
N MET A 1 -21.12 -14.03 4.76
CA MET A 1 -21.00 -12.57 4.53
C MET A 1 -20.00 -11.98 5.55
N PHE A 2 -18.75 -12.43 5.55
CA PHE A 2 -17.73 -12.04 6.55
C PHE A 2 -16.45 -11.45 5.93
N THR A 3 -16.41 -11.32 4.61
CA THR A 3 -15.25 -10.78 3.90
C THR A 3 -15.36 -9.27 3.85
N ARG A 4 -14.39 -8.58 4.43
CA ARG A 4 -14.27 -7.12 4.29
C ARG A 4 -13.82 -6.76 2.89
N LYS A 5 -14.34 -5.66 2.35
CA LYS A 5 -13.87 -5.05 1.11
C LYS A 5 -13.05 -3.80 1.44
N ILE A 6 -11.89 -3.70 0.81
CA ILE A 6 -10.94 -2.61 1.04
C ILE A 6 -10.59 -1.97 -0.31
N GLY A 7 -10.64 -0.64 -0.36
CA GLY A 7 -10.03 0.14 -1.44
C GLY A 7 -8.67 0.68 -0.96
N ILE A 8 -7.63 0.51 -1.76
CA ILE A 8 -6.30 1.07 -1.50
C ILE A 8 -5.91 1.94 -2.69
N ASP A 9 -5.68 3.22 -2.41
CA ASP A 9 -5.04 4.12 -3.35
C ASP A 9 -3.53 4.14 -3.07
N LEU A 10 -2.75 3.50 -3.95
CA LEU A 10 -1.32 3.32 -3.77
C LEU A 10 -0.56 4.44 -4.49
N GLY A 11 -0.75 5.67 -4.02
CA GLY A 11 -0.12 6.85 -4.62
C GLY A 11 1.38 6.92 -4.34
N THR A 12 2.14 7.58 -5.22
CA THR A 12 3.59 7.79 -5.04
C THR A 12 3.93 8.56 -3.75
N ALA A 13 3.08 9.50 -3.34
CA ALA A 13 3.31 10.35 -2.17
C ALA A 13 2.61 9.85 -0.91
N ASN A 14 1.34 9.45 -1.03
CA ASN A 14 0.53 8.98 0.08
C ASN A 14 -0.27 7.75 -0.34
N THR A 15 -0.51 6.88 0.64
CA THR A 15 -1.40 5.74 0.54
C THR A 15 -2.66 6.02 1.33
N ILE A 16 -3.81 5.84 0.68
CA ILE A 16 -5.13 6.04 1.28
C ILE A 16 -5.84 4.69 1.33
N VAL A 17 -6.48 4.37 2.45
CA VAL A 17 -7.25 3.13 2.59
C VAL A 17 -8.69 3.43 2.98
N PHE A 18 -9.61 2.89 2.20
CA PHE A 18 -11.05 2.88 2.44
C PHE A 18 -11.51 1.48 2.84
N VAL A 19 -12.37 1.38 3.84
CA VAL A 19 -13.01 0.11 4.23
C VAL A 19 -14.52 0.26 4.10
N GLU A 20 -15.16 -0.69 3.39
CA GLU A 20 -16.61 -0.73 3.23
C GLU A 20 -17.31 -0.69 4.61
N GLY A 21 -18.24 0.25 4.78
CA GLY A 21 -18.94 0.49 6.04
C GLY A 21 -18.17 1.27 7.11
N LYS A 22 -16.89 1.60 6.91
CA LYS A 22 -16.11 2.47 7.81
C LYS A 22 -15.67 3.78 7.19
N GLY A 23 -15.55 3.85 5.87
CA GLY A 23 -15.02 5.03 5.18
C GLY A 23 -13.50 5.01 5.04
N PHE A 24 -12.90 6.19 4.89
CA PHE A 24 -11.45 6.38 4.85
C PHE A 24 -10.85 6.22 6.24
N VAL A 25 -9.97 5.23 6.41
CA VAL A 25 -9.39 4.85 7.70
C VAL A 25 -7.88 5.09 7.78
N ILE A 26 -7.19 5.23 6.65
CA ILE A 26 -5.75 5.50 6.59
C ILE A 26 -5.50 6.57 5.52
N ASN A 27 -4.63 7.52 5.85
CA ASN A 27 -4.00 8.46 4.92
C ASN A 27 -2.58 8.71 5.43
N GLU A 28 -1.61 8.01 4.86
CA GLU A 28 -0.22 8.03 5.33
C GLU A 28 0.79 8.14 4.18
N PRO A 29 1.99 8.68 4.43
CA PRO A 29 3.04 8.76 3.42
C PRO A 29 3.39 7.38 2.82
N THR A 30 3.61 7.31 1.51
CA THR A 30 4.06 6.10 0.82
C THR A 30 5.58 5.97 0.98
N ILE A 31 6.00 5.58 2.18
CA ILE A 31 7.42 5.53 2.55
C ILE A 31 7.70 4.42 3.56
N VAL A 32 8.91 3.88 3.47
CA VAL A 32 9.41 2.81 4.33
C VAL A 32 10.78 3.23 4.87
N ALA A 33 11.02 3.00 6.16
CA ALA A 33 12.33 3.21 6.76
C ALA A 33 13.08 1.87 6.81
N LEU A 34 14.31 1.85 6.30
CA LEU A 34 15.18 0.69 6.25
C LEU A 34 16.42 0.91 7.09
N SER A 35 16.86 -0.09 7.85
CA SER A 35 18.24 -0.11 8.36
C SER A 35 19.22 -0.48 7.25
N VAL A 36 20.39 0.11 7.26
CA VAL A 36 21.54 -0.30 6.44
C VAL A 36 22.66 -0.80 7.35
N PRO A 37 23.45 -1.81 6.93
CA PRO A 37 23.39 -2.50 5.62
C PRO A 37 22.33 -3.61 5.53
N ASP A 38 21.63 -3.93 6.63
CA ASP A 38 20.80 -5.14 6.73
C ASP A 38 19.51 -5.11 5.89
N ASN A 39 19.14 -3.96 5.32
CA ASN A 39 17.90 -3.72 4.56
C ASN A 39 16.64 -4.17 5.31
N THR A 40 16.64 -4.08 6.65
CA THR A 40 15.51 -4.48 7.47
C THR A 40 14.49 -3.36 7.52
N VAL A 41 13.21 -3.67 7.25
CA VAL A 41 12.11 -2.72 7.39
C VAL A 41 11.87 -2.42 8.86
N LEU A 42 12.09 -1.17 9.25
CA LEU A 42 11.92 -0.69 10.62
C LEU A 42 10.53 -0.11 10.86
N ALA A 43 10.02 0.62 9.86
CA ALA A 43 8.73 1.29 9.94
C ALA A 43 8.16 1.54 8.54
N VAL A 44 6.85 1.77 8.48
CA VAL A 44 6.10 2.11 7.26
C VAL A 44 5.23 3.34 7.56
N GLY A 45 4.96 4.16 6.54
CA GLY A 45 3.96 5.21 6.66
C GLY A 45 4.42 6.36 7.54
N LYS A 46 3.55 6.77 8.47
CA LYS A 46 3.82 7.90 9.36
C LYS A 46 5.05 7.67 10.25
N GLU A 47 5.20 6.46 10.78
CA GLU A 47 6.32 6.07 11.64
C GLU A 47 7.65 6.15 10.87
N ALA A 48 7.65 5.68 9.61
CA ALA A 48 8.82 5.79 8.73
C ALA A 48 9.18 7.26 8.47
N LYS A 49 8.19 8.13 8.20
CA LYS A 49 8.42 9.56 7.99
C LYS A 49 8.99 10.26 9.22
N GLU A 50 8.55 9.88 10.42
CA GLU A 50 9.04 10.46 11.67
C GLU A 50 10.51 10.10 11.96
N MET A 51 10.99 8.96 11.44
CA MET A 51 12.39 8.57 11.52
C MET A 51 13.31 9.41 10.61
N ILE A 52 12.78 9.98 9.52
CA ILE A 52 13.58 10.74 8.54
C ILE A 52 14.12 12.01 9.19
N GLY A 53 15.45 12.15 9.19
CA GLY A 53 16.15 13.32 9.76
C GLY A 53 16.28 13.33 11.28
N ARG A 54 15.80 12.29 11.98
CA ARG A 54 15.93 12.13 13.45
C ARG A 54 16.76 10.93 13.88
N THR A 55 17.21 10.14 12.92
CA THR A 55 17.78 8.81 13.15
C THR A 55 19.23 8.78 12.63
N PRO A 56 20.13 7.93 13.19
CA PRO A 56 21.52 7.85 12.74
C PRO A 56 21.66 7.59 11.24
N SER A 57 22.86 7.80 10.70
CA SER A 57 23.23 7.63 9.28
C SER A 57 22.81 6.30 8.65
N ASP A 58 22.52 5.31 9.49
CA ASP A 58 22.28 3.93 9.09
C ASP A 58 20.80 3.62 8.88
N ILE A 59 19.94 4.65 8.83
CA ILE A 59 18.52 4.51 8.52
C ILE A 59 18.14 5.37 7.31
N VAL A 60 17.66 4.72 6.26
CA VAL A 60 17.33 5.35 4.99
C VAL A 60 15.84 5.28 4.71
N ALA A 61 15.32 6.35 4.11
CA ALA A 61 13.95 6.40 3.66
C ALA A 61 13.84 5.88 2.22
N TYR A 62 12.90 4.98 1.98
CA TYR A 62 12.68 4.36 0.68
C TYR A 62 11.23 4.53 0.23
N GLN A 63 11.05 4.99 -1.02
CA GLN A 63 9.75 5.05 -1.66
C GLN A 63 9.59 3.84 -2.60
N PRO A 64 8.68 2.89 -2.29
CA PRO A 64 8.53 1.66 -3.07
C PRO A 64 7.86 1.86 -4.43
N LEU A 65 7.28 3.03 -4.67
CA LEU A 65 6.61 3.38 -5.90
C LEU A 65 7.32 4.55 -6.58
N ARG A 66 7.35 4.50 -7.91
CA ARG A 66 7.77 5.61 -8.77
C ARG A 66 6.73 5.75 -9.87
N GLU A 67 6.21 6.95 -10.09
CA GLU A 67 5.18 7.21 -11.11
C GLU A 67 3.96 6.26 -11.01
N GLY A 68 3.58 5.87 -9.79
CA GLY A 68 2.46 4.94 -9.54
C GLY A 68 2.74 3.47 -9.88
N VAL A 69 3.97 3.12 -10.26
CA VAL A 69 4.40 1.73 -10.52
C VAL A 69 5.34 1.21 -9.43
N ILE A 70 5.34 -0.11 -9.25
CA ILE A 70 6.18 -0.81 -8.25
C ILE A 70 7.65 -0.71 -8.69
N ALA A 71 8.44 0.07 -7.94
CA ALA A 71 9.88 0.16 -8.12
C ALA A 71 10.61 -0.96 -7.35
N ASP A 72 10.06 -1.38 -6.21
CA ASP A 72 10.56 -2.50 -5.42
C ASP A 72 9.41 -3.40 -4.96
N TYR A 73 9.43 -4.66 -5.41
CA TYR A 73 8.39 -5.63 -5.12
C TYR A 73 8.34 -6.02 -3.64
N TYR A 74 9.49 -6.25 -3.01
CA TYR A 74 9.56 -6.71 -1.62
C TYR A 74 9.07 -5.62 -0.68
N ILE A 75 9.54 -4.38 -0.86
CA ILE A 75 9.14 -3.25 -0.05
C ILE A 75 7.66 -2.92 -0.26
N THR A 76 7.16 -2.99 -1.50
CA THR A 76 5.72 -2.80 -1.78
C THR A 76 4.87 -3.83 -1.05
N LYS A 77 5.28 -5.12 -1.06
CA LYS A 77 4.55 -6.17 -0.34
C LYS A 77 4.51 -5.89 1.17
N VAL A 78 5.63 -5.50 1.77
CA VAL A 78 5.69 -5.17 3.21
C VAL A 78 4.77 -3.98 3.52
N MET A 79 4.79 -2.95 2.68
CA MET A 79 3.94 -1.77 2.82
C MET A 79 2.44 -2.11 2.68
N LEU A 80 2.06 -2.92 1.68
CA LEU A 80 0.68 -3.39 1.53
C LEU A 80 0.24 -4.22 2.75
N LYS A 81 1.10 -5.11 3.24
CA LYS A 81 0.79 -5.91 4.43
C LYS A 81 0.54 -5.01 5.64
N TYR A 82 1.38 -4.00 5.85
CA TYR A 82 1.19 -3.00 6.91
C TYR A 82 -0.19 -2.33 6.80
N PHE A 83 -0.52 -1.77 5.63
CA PHE A 83 -1.79 -1.05 5.46
C PHE A 83 -3.02 -1.94 5.55
N ILE A 84 -2.96 -3.17 5.03
CA ILE A 84 -4.04 -4.15 5.18
C ILE A 84 -4.25 -4.48 6.66
N THR A 85 -3.18 -4.84 7.37
CA THR A 85 -3.24 -5.18 8.80
C THR A 85 -3.72 -4.01 9.63
N LYS A 86 -3.24 -2.78 9.37
CA LYS A 86 -3.68 -1.57 10.07
C LYS A 86 -5.15 -1.26 9.84
N ALA A 87 -5.68 -1.50 8.63
CA ALA A 87 -7.07 -1.20 8.28
C ALA A 87 -8.09 -2.16 8.93
N ILE A 88 -7.74 -3.44 9.07
CA ILE A 88 -8.69 -4.48 9.54
C ILE A 88 -8.34 -5.09 10.91
N GLY A 89 -7.16 -4.78 11.45
CA GLY A 89 -6.65 -5.29 12.72
C GLY A 89 -5.88 -6.61 12.60
N SER A 90 -4.90 -6.81 13.47
CA SER A 90 -3.99 -7.97 13.47
C SER A 90 -4.64 -9.32 13.82
N PHE A 91 -5.79 -9.30 14.50
CA PHE A 91 -6.52 -10.51 14.92
C PHE A 91 -7.60 -10.96 13.92
N ASN A 92 -7.62 -10.35 12.73
CA ASN A 92 -8.65 -10.63 11.75
C ASN A 92 -8.36 -11.95 11.00
N VAL A 93 -9.18 -12.98 11.24
CA VAL A 93 -9.03 -14.33 10.66
C VAL A 93 -9.47 -14.44 9.19
N PHE A 94 -10.28 -13.52 8.68
CA PHE A 94 -10.79 -13.56 7.30
C PHE A 94 -10.05 -12.60 6.38
N LYS A 95 -9.34 -13.13 5.38
CA LYS A 95 -8.67 -12.31 4.35
C LYS A 95 -9.69 -11.41 3.60
N PRO A 96 -9.39 -10.12 3.39
CA PRO A 96 -10.28 -9.19 2.68
C PRO A 96 -10.20 -9.33 1.16
N ASP A 97 -11.23 -8.85 0.45
CA ASP A 97 -11.10 -8.54 -0.98
C ASP A 97 -10.60 -7.10 -1.13
N ILE A 98 -9.64 -6.88 -2.01
CA ILE A 98 -8.97 -5.59 -2.16
C ILE A 98 -9.09 -5.08 -3.58
N VAL A 99 -9.43 -3.80 -3.73
CA VAL A 99 -9.33 -3.05 -4.97
C VAL A 99 -8.18 -2.06 -4.83
N ILE A 100 -7.27 -2.03 -5.81
CA ILE A 100 -6.09 -1.16 -5.82
C ILE A 100 -6.17 -0.21 -7.02
N SER A 101 -5.97 1.09 -6.78
CA SER A 101 -5.82 2.07 -7.86
C SER A 101 -4.45 1.93 -8.53
N VAL A 102 -4.39 2.19 -9.83
CA VAL A 102 -3.12 2.23 -10.58
C VAL A 102 -3.17 3.33 -11.64
N PRO A 103 -2.01 3.85 -12.08
CA PRO A 103 -1.95 4.84 -13.15
C PRO A 103 -2.53 4.31 -14.46
N ALA A 104 -2.97 5.23 -15.32
CA ALA A 104 -3.61 4.90 -16.59
C ALA A 104 -2.72 4.06 -17.53
N GLY A 105 -1.41 4.32 -17.50
CA GLY A 105 -0.39 3.74 -18.38
C GLY A 105 0.22 2.43 -17.88
N ILE A 106 -0.33 1.80 -16.85
CA ILE A 106 0.24 0.57 -16.28
C ILE A 106 0.35 -0.55 -17.33
N THR A 107 1.49 -1.22 -17.38
CA THR A 107 1.72 -2.38 -18.22
C THR A 107 1.07 -3.64 -17.62
N GLN A 108 0.92 -4.70 -18.42
CA GLN A 108 0.40 -5.97 -17.90
C GLN A 108 1.30 -6.58 -16.82
N THR A 109 2.62 -6.41 -16.93
CA THR A 109 3.59 -6.94 -15.96
C THR A 109 3.47 -6.23 -14.62
N GLU A 110 3.42 -4.90 -14.61
CA GLU A 110 3.23 -4.11 -13.39
C GLU A 110 1.87 -4.40 -12.75
N ARG A 111 0.80 -4.51 -13.55
CA ARG A 111 -0.53 -4.91 -13.08
C ARG A 111 -0.48 -6.26 -12.36
N ARG A 112 0.23 -7.25 -12.92
CA ARG A 112 0.40 -8.57 -12.28
C ARG A 112 1.21 -8.47 -10.99
N ALA A 113 2.27 -7.66 -10.98
CA ALA A 113 3.09 -7.44 -9.78
C ALA A 113 2.25 -6.86 -8.63
N VAL A 114 1.40 -5.86 -8.89
CA VAL A 114 0.50 -5.27 -7.86
C VAL A 114 -0.47 -6.31 -7.32
N ILE A 115 -1.13 -7.10 -8.19
CA ILE A 115 -2.06 -8.17 -7.76
C ILE A 115 -1.34 -9.21 -6.90
N ASN A 116 -0.17 -9.66 -7.32
CA ASN A 116 0.60 -10.67 -6.59
C ASN A 116 1.06 -10.14 -5.22
N ALA A 117 1.59 -8.91 -5.18
CA ALA A 117 2.00 -8.28 -3.94
C ALA A 117 0.84 -8.16 -2.95
N ALA A 118 -0.36 -7.78 -3.41
CA ALA A 118 -1.56 -7.69 -2.58
C ALA A 118 -2.03 -9.05 -2.04
N LYS A 119 -2.04 -10.09 -2.90
CA LYS A 119 -2.39 -11.46 -2.49
C LYS A 119 -1.40 -12.02 -1.46
N GLU A 120 -0.10 -11.84 -1.69
CA GLU A 120 0.94 -12.24 -0.74
C GLU A 120 0.90 -11.41 0.56
N ALA A 121 0.47 -10.14 0.48
CA ALA A 121 0.30 -9.26 1.64
C ALA A 121 -0.92 -9.62 2.52
N GLY A 122 -1.80 -10.52 2.06
CA GLY A 122 -2.93 -11.02 2.85
C GLY A 122 -4.30 -10.81 2.23
N ALA A 123 -4.41 -10.30 1.01
CA ALA A 123 -5.68 -10.27 0.29
C ALA A 123 -6.17 -11.69 -0.03
N ARG A 124 -7.49 -11.87 -0.08
CA ARG A 124 -8.13 -13.05 -0.67
C ARG A 124 -8.11 -12.91 -2.18
N GLU A 125 -8.84 -11.92 -2.66
CA GLU A 125 -8.80 -11.47 -4.05
C GLU A 125 -8.28 -10.04 -4.14
N ALA A 126 -7.60 -9.75 -5.23
CA ALA A 126 -7.04 -8.44 -5.53
C ALA A 126 -7.45 -8.02 -6.95
N TYR A 127 -8.08 -6.86 -7.04
CA TYR A 127 -8.55 -6.25 -8.26
C TYR A 127 -7.83 -4.93 -8.48
N ILE A 128 -7.75 -4.53 -9.74
CA ILE A 128 -7.11 -3.27 -10.12
C ILE A 128 -8.12 -2.41 -10.87
N VAL A 129 -8.17 -1.14 -10.52
CA VAL A 129 -8.95 -0.11 -11.22
C VAL A 129 -8.03 1.05 -11.57
N ARG A 130 -8.19 1.60 -12.77
CA ARG A 130 -7.37 2.74 -13.21
C ARG A 130 -7.81 4.00 -12.47
N GLU A 131 -6.85 4.79 -11.99
CA GLU A 131 -7.06 6.06 -11.30
C GLU A 131 -8.00 7.02 -12.04
N PRO A 132 -7.89 7.24 -13.38
CA PRO A 132 -8.80 8.15 -14.07
C PRO A 132 -10.27 7.74 -13.97
N MET A 133 -10.56 6.43 -13.90
CA MET A 133 -11.92 5.92 -13.71
C MET A 133 -12.44 6.23 -12.32
N LEU A 134 -11.60 6.03 -11.29
CA LEU A 134 -11.96 6.35 -9.90
C LEU A 134 -12.14 7.86 -9.71
N ALA A 135 -11.26 8.67 -10.30
CA ALA A 135 -11.37 10.12 -10.26
C ALA A 135 -12.66 10.61 -10.93
N ALA A 136 -13.03 10.05 -12.08
CA ALA A 136 -14.29 10.37 -12.74
C ALA A 136 -15.52 9.98 -11.90
N LEU A 137 -15.47 8.85 -11.20
CA LEU A 137 -16.56 8.41 -10.31
C LEU A 137 -16.65 9.27 -9.05
N GLY A 138 -15.52 9.69 -8.47
CA GLY A 138 -15.47 10.45 -7.22
C GLY A 138 -15.67 11.96 -7.37
N ALA A 139 -15.65 12.48 -8.61
CA ALA A 139 -15.92 13.90 -8.90
C ALA A 139 -17.43 14.22 -9.04
N GLY A 140 -18.29 13.20 -8.99
CA GLY A 140 -19.75 13.32 -9.06
C GLY A 140 -20.43 13.36 -7.70
#